data_AF-A0A1Q7B5G6-F1
#
_entry.id   AF-A0A1Q7B5G6-F1
#
_cell.length_a   1.000
_cell.length_b   1.000
_cell.length_c   1.000
_cell.angle_alpha   90.00
_cell.angle_beta   90.00
_cell.angle_gamma   90.00
#
_symmetry.space_group_name_H-M   'P 1'
#
loop_
_entity.id
_entity.type
_entity.pdbx_description
1 polymer ?
#
loop_
_entity_poly.entity_id
_entity_poly.type
_entity_poly.pdbx_seq_one_letter_code
_entity_poly.pdbx_strand_id
1 'polypeptide(L)'
;MPRDTRTGSVLENMVLPALERGGYQYKKQVVIGKRLGGHNQKVDVLTWRVESEQIPISLKWQQTSGTAEQKVPFEILCLAEAVHKSPGRFKKAYLVLGGSGWTLREFYVTGQIREYLRNCEVVEIVSFENFVATANQSEL
;
A
#
# COMPACT_ATOMS: atom_id res chain seq x y z
N MET A 1 -2.97 -24.79 7.59
CA MET A 1 -2.56 -23.83 8.64
C MET A 1 -3.39 -22.56 8.46
N PRO A 2 -4.13 -22.09 9.47
CA PRO A 2 -4.86 -20.82 9.39
C PRO A 2 -3.86 -19.69 9.15
N ARG A 3 -4.21 -18.76 8.25
CA ARG A 3 -3.40 -17.55 8.00
C ARG A 3 -3.41 -16.71 9.28
N ASP A 4 -2.26 -16.51 9.92
CA ASP A 4 -2.19 -15.62 11.09
C ASP A 4 -2.34 -14.17 10.62
N THR A 5 -3.57 -13.65 10.69
CA THR A 5 -3.92 -12.28 10.25
C THR A 5 -3.63 -11.24 11.33
N ARG A 6 -3.19 -11.64 12.53
CA ARG A 6 -2.94 -10.74 13.66
C ARG A 6 -1.88 -9.70 13.34
N THR A 7 -0.77 -10.08 12.70
CA THR A 7 0.32 -9.15 12.36
C THR A 7 -0.09 -8.11 11.32
N GLY A 8 -0.92 -8.48 10.34
CA GLY A 8 -1.50 -7.54 9.38
C GLY A 8 -2.39 -6.49 10.06
N SER A 9 -3.20 -6.91 11.02
CA SER A 9 -4.06 -5.99 11.79
C SER A 9 -3.29 -5.01 12.68
N VAL A 10 -2.09 -5.39 13.15
CA VAL A 10 -1.22 -4.49 13.92
C VAL A 10 -0.68 -3.39 13.02
N LEU A 11 -0.19 -3.71 11.82
CA LEU A 11 0.29 -2.70 10.86
C LEU A 11 -0.82 -1.72 10.47
N GLU A 12 -2.04 -2.21 10.22
CA GLU A 12 -3.20 -1.33 10.02
C GLU A 12 -3.38 -0.35 11.17
N ASN A 13 -3.46 -0.84 12.41
CA ASN A 13 -3.70 0.01 13.59
C ASN A 13 -2.55 1.00 13.87
N MET A 14 -1.34 0.74 13.38
CA MET A 14 -0.20 1.64 13.54
C MET A 14 -0.19 2.81 12.54
N VAL A 15 -0.80 2.66 11.36
CA VAL A 15 -0.82 3.75 10.34
C VAL A 15 -1.97 4.73 10.53
N LEU A 16 -3.09 4.32 11.13
CA LEU A 16 -4.30 5.16 11.24
C LEU A 16 -4.08 6.46 12.02
N PRO A 17 -3.38 6.46 13.18
CA PRO A 17 -3.18 7.71 13.92
C PRO A 17 -2.41 8.77 13.14
N ALA A 18 -1.48 8.34 12.29
CA ALA A 18 -0.74 9.25 11.41
C ALA A 18 -1.63 9.86 10.32
N LEU A 19 -2.54 9.05 9.75
CA LEU A 19 -3.54 9.54 8.80
C LEU A 19 -4.50 10.55 9.44
N GLU A 20 -5.03 10.24 10.63
CA GLU A 20 -5.93 11.14 11.35
C GLU A 20 -5.26 12.47 11.69
N ARG A 21 -4.03 12.41 12.21
CA ARG A 21 -3.25 13.61 12.53
C ARG A 21 -2.87 14.42 11.29
N GLY A 22 -2.64 13.77 10.17
CA GLY A 22 -2.47 14.39 8.86
C GLY A 22 -3.76 14.95 8.24
N GLY A 23 -4.89 14.92 8.94
CA GLY A 23 -6.18 15.42 8.45
C GLY A 23 -6.80 14.56 7.35
N TYR A 24 -6.40 13.30 7.23
CA TYR A 24 -7.01 12.35 6.29
C TYR A 24 -8.19 11.61 6.93
N GLN A 25 -9.23 11.39 6.14
CA GLN A 25 -10.31 10.44 6.42
C GLN A 25 -9.97 9.09 5.82
N TYR A 26 -10.39 7.99 6.44
CA TYR A 26 -10.10 6.66 5.90
C TYR A 26 -11.24 5.67 6.08
N LYS A 27 -11.20 4.62 5.24
CA LYS A 27 -11.95 3.38 5.39
C LYS A 27 -10.98 2.22 5.35
N LYS A 28 -11.19 1.22 6.21
CA LYS A 28 -10.40 -0.01 6.21
C LYS A 28 -10.99 -1.04 5.26
N GLN A 29 -10.13 -1.90 4.73
CA GLN A 29 -10.53 -3.16 4.10
C GLN A 29 -11.54 -2.95 2.96
N VAL A 30 -11.23 -2.06 2.02
CA VAL A 30 -12.13 -1.60 0.95
C VAL A 30 -11.87 -2.30 -0.37
N VAL A 31 -12.93 -2.72 -1.07
CA VAL A 31 -12.85 -3.18 -2.47
C VAL A 31 -12.81 -1.97 -3.40
N ILE A 32 -11.72 -1.82 -4.15
CA ILE A 32 -11.47 -0.68 -5.05
C ILE A 32 -11.64 -1.03 -6.54
N GLY A 33 -11.83 -2.30 -6.87
CA GLY A 33 -11.98 -2.76 -8.24
C GLY A 33 -11.75 -4.26 -8.37
N LYS A 34 -11.19 -4.67 -9.51
CA LYS A 34 -10.79 -6.06 -9.79
C LYS A 34 -9.27 -6.14 -9.90
N ARG A 35 -8.67 -7.19 -9.33
CA ARG A 35 -7.25 -7.54 -9.51
C ARG A 35 -7.04 -8.09 -10.90
N LEU A 36 -5.79 -8.15 -11.31
CA LEU A 36 -5.37 -9.00 -12.43
C LEU A 36 -5.86 -10.43 -12.18
N GLY A 37 -6.53 -11.02 -13.17
CA GLY A 37 -7.21 -12.32 -13.04
C GLY A 37 -8.67 -12.27 -12.54
N GLY A 38 -9.27 -11.09 -12.36
CA GLY A 38 -10.73 -10.92 -12.21
C GLY A 38 -11.30 -11.03 -10.79
N HIS A 39 -10.49 -11.39 -9.79
CA HIS A 39 -10.90 -11.37 -8.39
C HIS A 39 -11.07 -9.94 -7.86
N ASN A 40 -11.79 -9.74 -6.76
CA ASN A 40 -11.92 -8.42 -6.15
C ASN A 40 -10.57 -7.90 -5.65
N GLN A 41 -10.25 -6.64 -5.97
CA GLN A 41 -9.10 -5.94 -5.42
C GLN A 41 -9.51 -5.23 -4.15
N LYS A 42 -9.03 -5.77 -3.03
CA LYS A 42 -9.18 -5.20 -1.70
C LYS A 42 -7.86 -4.58 -1.25
N VAL A 43 -7.93 -3.36 -0.74
CA VAL A 43 -6.82 -2.65 -0.08
C VAL A 43 -7.09 -2.54 1.42
N ASP A 44 -6.03 -2.41 2.20
CA ASP A 44 -6.10 -2.41 3.67
C ASP A 44 -6.64 -1.08 4.18
N VAL A 45 -6.26 0.03 3.56
CA VAL A 45 -6.78 1.37 3.84
C VAL A 45 -7.08 2.10 2.54
N LEU A 46 -8.21 2.79 2.48
CA LEU A 46 -8.53 3.79 1.47
C LEU A 46 -8.64 5.13 2.18
N THR A 47 -7.76 6.08 1.84
CA THR A 47 -7.68 7.38 2.52
C THR A 47 -7.97 8.53 1.57
N TRP A 48 -8.46 9.66 2.08
CA TRP A 48 -8.71 10.87 1.29
C TRP A 48 -8.76 12.11 2.20
N ARG A 49 -8.63 13.29 1.60
CA ARG A 49 -9.02 14.56 2.22
C ARG A 49 -10.31 15.08 1.62
N VAL A 50 -10.94 16.04 2.29
CA VAL A 50 -12.08 16.79 1.76
C VAL A 50 -11.71 17.31 0.37
N GLU A 51 -12.56 17.04 -0.61
CA GLU A 51 -12.40 17.46 -2.02
C GLU A 51 -11.11 17.00 -2.71
N SER A 52 -10.46 15.94 -2.21
CA SER A 52 -9.25 15.35 -2.83
C SER A 52 -9.53 13.95 -3.39
N GLU A 53 -8.70 13.50 -4.33
CA GLU A 53 -8.77 12.12 -4.82
C GLU A 53 -8.50 11.12 -3.70
N GLN A 54 -9.04 9.90 -3.87
CA GLN A 54 -8.80 8.81 -2.94
C GLN A 54 -7.42 8.19 -3.20
N ILE A 55 -6.77 7.74 -2.14
CA ILE A 55 -5.45 7.11 -2.16
C ILE A 55 -5.60 5.70 -1.59
N PRO A 56 -5.53 4.65 -2.43
CA PRO A 56 -5.49 3.28 -1.97
C PRO A 56 -4.15 2.94 -1.32
N ILE A 57 -4.18 2.23 -0.20
CA ILE A 57 -3.00 1.83 0.56
C ILE A 57 -3.06 0.33 0.84
N SER A 58 -2.06 -0.41 0.35
CA SER A 58 -1.83 -1.82 0.67
C SER A 58 -0.69 -1.93 1.67
N LEU A 59 -0.91 -2.67 2.75
CA LEU A 59 0.02 -2.83 3.85
C LEU A 59 0.57 -4.26 3.83
N LYS A 60 1.89 -4.42 3.80
CA LYS A 60 2.54 -5.72 3.89
C LYS A 60 3.46 -5.76 5.10
N TRP A 61 3.27 -6.77 5.95
CA TRP A 61 4.13 -7.03 7.11
C TRP A 61 4.94 -8.31 6.91
N GLN A 62 6.24 -8.29 7.21
CA GLN A 62 7.09 -9.47 7.27
C GLN A 62 8.04 -9.36 8.47
N GLN A 63 7.90 -10.25 9.46
CA GLN A 63 8.75 -10.25 10.67
C GLN A 63 10.01 -11.11 10.49
N THR A 64 9.89 -12.25 9.81
CA THR A 64 10.96 -13.19 9.48
C THR A 64 11.04 -13.36 7.98
N SER A 65 12.18 -13.79 7.45
CA SER A 65 12.31 -14.08 6.01
C SER A 65 11.24 -15.06 5.54
N GLY A 66 10.80 -14.89 4.29
CA GLY A 66 9.72 -15.69 3.74
C GLY A 66 9.22 -15.14 2.41
N THR A 67 8.19 -15.78 1.87
CA THR A 67 7.71 -15.53 0.50
C THR A 67 6.79 -14.33 0.37
N ALA A 68 6.61 -13.50 1.40
CA ALA A 68 5.76 -12.31 1.26
C ALA A 68 6.40 -11.29 0.31
N GLU A 69 7.73 -11.22 0.26
CA GLU A 69 8.48 -10.41 -0.72
C GLU A 69 8.15 -10.76 -2.17
N GLN A 70 7.97 -12.04 -2.50
CA GLN A 70 7.58 -12.46 -3.86
C GLN A 70 6.20 -11.94 -4.30
N LYS A 71 5.33 -11.54 -3.37
CA LYS A 71 3.98 -11.04 -3.65
C LYS A 71 3.94 -9.53 -3.89
N VAL A 72 5.01 -8.82 -3.53
CA VAL A 72 5.12 -7.35 -3.69
C VAL A 72 4.94 -6.94 -5.16
N PRO A 73 5.64 -7.54 -6.15
CA PRO A 73 5.46 -7.17 -7.56
C PRO A 73 4.02 -7.29 -8.07
N PHE A 74 3.33 -8.38 -7.71
CA PHE A 74 1.95 -8.58 -8.13
C PHE A 74 0.98 -7.55 -7.53
N GLU A 75 1.21 -7.17 -6.27
CA GLU A 75 0.42 -6.11 -5.62
C GLU A 75 0.64 -4.76 -6.31
N ILE A 76 1.89 -4.43 -6.68
CA ILE A 76 2.22 -3.20 -7.41
C ILE A 76 1.44 -3.14 -8.73
N LEU A 77 1.48 -4.22 -9.52
CA LEU A 77 0.75 -4.32 -10.79
C LEU A 77 -0.76 -4.12 -10.59
N CYS A 78 -1.35 -4.75 -9.56
CA CYS A 78 -2.76 -4.59 -9.26
C CYS A 78 -3.10 -3.15 -8.85
N LEU A 79 -2.29 -2.52 -8.00
CA LEU A 79 -2.53 -1.14 -7.57
C LEU A 79 -2.43 -0.16 -8.73
N ALA A 80 -1.41 -0.30 -9.57
CA ALA A 80 -1.24 0.52 -10.78
C ALA A 80 -2.44 0.39 -11.72
N GLU A 81 -2.88 -0.84 -11.98
CA GLU A 81 -4.07 -1.12 -12.79
C GLU A 81 -5.34 -0.46 -12.21
N ALA A 82 -5.54 -0.52 -10.89
CA ALA A 82 -6.68 0.09 -10.24
C ALA A 82 -6.67 1.63 -10.37
N VAL A 83 -5.50 2.27 -10.27
CA VAL A 83 -5.33 3.70 -10.48
C VAL A 83 -5.65 4.06 -11.94
N HIS A 84 -5.04 3.38 -12.91
CA HIS A 84 -5.23 3.67 -14.32
C HIS A 84 -6.67 3.47 -14.81
N LYS A 85 -7.39 2.48 -14.26
CA LYS A 85 -8.79 2.22 -14.60
C LYS A 85 -9.80 3.12 -13.90
N SER A 86 -9.35 3.99 -12.99
CA SER A 86 -10.23 4.85 -12.20
C SER A 86 -9.85 6.33 -12.30
N PRO A 87 -9.80 6.90 -13.53
CA PRO A 87 -9.40 8.29 -13.72
C PRO A 87 -10.28 9.26 -12.92
N GLY A 88 -9.66 10.23 -12.26
CA GLY A 88 -10.34 11.21 -11.38
C GLY A 88 -10.76 10.66 -10.02
N ARG A 89 -10.70 9.35 -9.78
CA ARG A 89 -10.97 8.74 -8.47
C ARG A 89 -9.70 8.50 -7.67
N PHE A 90 -8.67 7.97 -8.32
CA PHE A 90 -7.38 7.68 -7.70
C PHE A 90 -6.27 8.44 -8.43
N LYS A 91 -5.45 9.18 -7.67
CA LYS A 91 -4.28 9.88 -8.20
C LYS A 91 -3.03 9.00 -8.20
N LYS A 92 -2.86 8.25 -7.11
CA LYS A 92 -1.76 7.31 -6.86
C LYS A 92 -2.19 6.28 -5.82
N ALA A 93 -1.35 5.28 -5.59
CA ALA A 93 -1.53 4.31 -4.51
C ALA A 93 -0.23 4.14 -3.72
N TYR A 94 -0.32 3.64 -2.49
CA TYR A 94 0.83 3.29 -1.66
C TYR A 94 0.89 1.79 -1.42
N LEU A 95 2.11 1.25 -1.45
CA LEU A 95 2.47 -0.06 -0.92
C LEU A 95 3.45 0.13 0.24
N VAL A 96 2.99 -0.12 1.46
CA VAL A 96 3.78 0.12 2.67
C VAL A 96 4.35 -1.18 3.20
N LEU A 97 5.66 -1.22 3.43
CA LEU A 97 6.39 -2.40 3.91
C LEU A 97 6.79 -2.22 5.38
N GLY A 98 6.20 -3.01 6.28
CA GLY A 98 6.50 -3.02 7.72
C GLY A 98 7.13 -4.33 8.21
N GLY A 99 7.83 -4.27 9.35
CA GLY A 99 8.52 -5.43 9.97
C GLY A 99 9.96 -5.59 9.49
N SER A 100 10.80 -6.34 10.20
CA SER A 100 12.24 -6.43 9.93
C SER A 100 12.67 -7.58 9.01
N GLY A 101 11.75 -8.46 8.62
CA GLY A 101 12.07 -9.72 7.95
C GLY A 101 12.27 -9.63 6.43
N TRP A 102 12.30 -8.44 5.85
CA TRP A 102 12.42 -8.25 4.39
C TRP A 102 13.87 -8.36 3.94
N THR A 103 14.16 -9.23 2.99
CA THR A 103 15.50 -9.29 2.37
C THR A 103 15.59 -8.34 1.17
N LEU A 104 14.48 -8.12 0.49
CA LEU A 104 14.37 -7.26 -0.70
C LEU A 104 13.84 -5.85 -0.41
N ARG A 105 13.81 -5.39 0.85
CA ARG A 105 13.26 -4.06 1.21
C ARG A 105 13.89 -2.96 0.37
N GLU A 106 15.21 -2.84 0.38
CA GLU A 106 15.93 -1.78 -0.33
C GLU A 106 15.68 -1.84 -1.84
N PHE A 107 15.69 -3.05 -2.42
CA PHE A 107 15.36 -3.24 -3.83
C PHE A 107 13.98 -2.67 -4.21
N TYR A 108 13.00 -2.76 -3.31
CA TYR A 108 11.68 -2.17 -3.53
C TYR A 108 11.63 -0.67 -3.23
N VAL A 109 12.08 -0.23 -2.05
CA VAL A 109 11.89 1.17 -1.60
C VAL A 109 12.79 2.17 -2.32
N THR A 110 13.96 1.75 -2.81
CA THR A 110 14.85 2.60 -3.62
C THR A 110 14.42 2.70 -5.08
N GLY A 111 13.40 1.93 -5.48
CA GLY A 111 12.87 1.93 -6.84
C GLY A 111 13.62 1.07 -7.84
N GLN A 112 14.61 0.27 -7.45
CA GLN A 112 15.32 -0.66 -8.36
C GLN A 112 14.34 -1.62 -9.07
N ILE A 113 13.26 -2.04 -8.40
CA ILE A 113 12.19 -2.84 -9.01
C ILE A 113 11.57 -2.20 -10.26
N ARG A 114 11.63 -0.87 -10.42
CA ARG A 114 11.00 -0.14 -11.52
C ARG A 114 11.60 -0.50 -12.88
N GLU A 115 12.83 -0.98 -12.95
CA GLU A 115 13.44 -1.48 -14.19
C GLU A 115 12.69 -2.68 -14.79
N TYR A 116 11.93 -3.40 -13.96
CA TYR A 116 11.22 -4.62 -14.32
C TYR A 116 9.71 -4.42 -14.49
N LEU A 117 9.19 -3.24 -14.14
CA LEU A 117 7.76 -2.94 -14.16
C LEU A 117 7.47 -1.82 -15.17
N ARG A 118 6.40 -1.97 -15.94
CA ARG A 118 5.95 -0.94 -16.89
C ARG A 118 4.69 -0.28 -16.38
N ASN A 119 4.59 1.04 -16.52
CA ASN A 119 3.40 1.81 -16.13
C ASN A 119 2.99 1.53 -14.69
N CYS A 120 3.93 1.59 -13.76
CA CYS A 120 3.69 1.33 -12.33
C CYS A 120 4.11 2.52 -11.45
N GLU A 121 4.43 3.66 -12.05
CA GLU A 121 5.02 4.82 -11.39
C GLU A 121 4.04 5.50 -10.44
N VAL A 122 2.73 5.29 -10.67
CA VAL A 122 1.62 5.74 -9.83
C VAL A 122 1.53 5.00 -8.49
N VAL A 123 2.37 3.99 -8.25
CA VAL A 123 2.45 3.26 -6.97
C VAL A 123 3.72 3.65 -6.24
N GLU A 124 3.57 4.29 -5.09
CA GLU A 124 4.67 4.64 -4.19
C GLU A 124 4.94 3.47 -3.24
N ILE A 125 6.19 2.98 -3.23
CA ILE A 125 6.62 1.89 -2.37
C ILE A 125 7.51 2.45 -1.27
N VAL A 126 7.06 2.34 -0.02
CA VAL A 126 7.70 3.01 1.11
C VAL A 126 7.84 2.09 2.31
N SER A 127 8.80 2.40 3.18
CA SER A 127 8.84 1.81 4.52
C SER A 127 7.67 2.31 5.37
N PHE A 128 7.32 1.56 6.40
CA PHE A 128 6.33 1.97 7.38
C PHE A 128 6.68 3.33 8.02
N GLU A 129 7.94 3.52 8.41
CA GLU A 129 8.43 4.73 9.07
C GLU A 129 8.28 5.96 8.16
N ASN A 130 8.65 5.83 6.88
CA ASN A 130 8.53 6.92 5.92
C ASN A 130 7.05 7.23 5.64
N PHE A 131 6.21 6.21 5.50
CA PHE A 131 4.76 6.42 5.32
C PHE A 131 4.15 7.18 6.50
N VAL A 132 4.48 6.79 7.73
CA VAL A 132 3.98 7.47 8.94
C VAL A 132 4.46 8.92 9.00
N ALA A 133 5.73 9.19 8.68
CA ALA A 133 6.26 10.54 8.66
C ALA A 133 5.52 11.42 7.64
N THR A 134 5.38 10.97 6.40
CA THR A 134 4.68 11.70 5.33
C THR A 134 3.20 11.90 5.64
N ALA A 135 2.52 10.86 6.14
CA ALA A 135 1.12 10.95 6.55
C ALA A 135 0.91 11.97 7.65
N ASN A 136 1.72 11.92 8.71
CA ASN A 136 1.66 12.84 9.83
C ASN A 136 1.95 14.29 9.43
N GLN A 137 2.79 14.50 8.42
CA GLN A 137 3.13 15.82 7.88
C GLN A 137 2.12 16.34 6.86
N SER A 138 1.03 15.61 6.62
CA SER A 138 -0.01 16.02 5.69
C SER A 138 0.39 15.97 4.21
N GLU A 139 1.32 15.08 3.84
CA GLU A 139 1.99 15.07 2.52
C GLU A 139 1.77 13.79 1.67
N LEU A 140 0.81 12.93 2.04
CA LEU A 140 0.35 11.85 1.13
C LEU A 140 -0.30 12.43 -0.11
#